data_AF-A0AAD5KZQ7-F1
#
_entry.id   AF-A0AAD5KZQ7-F1
#
_cell.length_a   1.000
_cell.length_b   1.000
_cell.length_c   1.000
_cell.angle_alpha   90.00
_cell.angle_beta   90.00
_cell.angle_gamma   90.00
#
_symmetry.space_group_name_H-M   'P 1'
#
loop_
_entity.id
_entity.type
_entity.pdbx_description
1 polymer ?
#
loop_
_entity_poly.entity_id
_entity_poly.type
_entity_poly.pdbx_seq_one_letter_code
_entity_poly.pdbx_strand_id
1 'polypeptide(L)'
;MSLSQLSGNLSLWASFSSFILCYLFYSMFDTSNPEGLVTDTQVNHSFIFLLILLRISNDYIVIGAGSAGTVVASRLSEILDWKVLLLEAGGEEPLAADVPDTAAVLQRSKVDWNYRTQPQTDMCNWPRGKVIGGSSVLNYMMYVRGNKRDYDQWAELGNE
;
A
#
# COMPACT_ATOMS: atom_id res chain seq x y z
N MET A 1 26.19 -26.18 -34.35
CA MET A 1 25.33 -25.00 -34.10
C MET A 1 25.87 -23.87 -34.95
N SER A 2 25.15 -23.42 -35.97
CA SER A 2 25.62 -22.37 -36.89
C SER A 2 25.53 -20.98 -36.23
N LEU A 3 26.45 -20.07 -36.58
CA LEU A 3 26.48 -18.68 -36.11
C LEU A 3 25.17 -17.90 -36.37
N SER A 4 24.32 -18.37 -37.28
CA SER A 4 22.97 -17.84 -37.55
C SER A 4 21.94 -18.09 -36.46
N GLN A 5 22.17 -19.03 -35.52
CA GLN A 5 21.31 -19.23 -34.35
C GLN A 5 21.67 -18.30 -33.17
N LEU A 6 22.89 -17.76 -33.16
CA LEU A 6 23.32 -16.76 -32.18
C LEU A 6 22.83 -15.35 -32.52
N SER A 7 22.57 -15.05 -33.79
CA SER A 7 22.05 -13.76 -34.26
C SER A 7 20.53 -13.60 -34.11
N GLY A 8 19.80 -14.64 -33.71
CA GLY A 8 18.33 -14.67 -33.68
C GLY A 8 17.66 -13.92 -32.52
N ASN A 9 18.42 -13.31 -31.60
CA ASN A 9 17.86 -12.79 -30.34
C ASN A 9 18.36 -11.40 -29.95
N LEU A 10 18.75 -10.54 -30.90
CA LEU A 10 19.10 -9.14 -30.55
C LEU A 10 17.98 -8.43 -29.79
N SER A 11 16.71 -8.75 -30.06
CA SER A 11 15.56 -8.20 -29.32
C SER A 11 15.50 -8.68 -27.86
N LEU A 12 15.80 -9.95 -27.59
CA LEU A 12 15.80 -10.51 -26.24
C LEU A 12 16.96 -9.97 -25.39
N TRP A 13 18.14 -9.76 -25.98
CA TRP A 13 19.28 -9.14 -25.30
C TRP A 13 19.06 -7.63 -25.06
N ALA A 14 18.42 -6.92 -26.00
CA ALA A 14 18.01 -5.53 -25.83
C ALA A 14 16.94 -5.38 -24.73
N SER A 15 16.01 -6.34 -24.62
CA SER A 15 15.06 -6.38 -23.51
C SER A 15 15.76 -6.65 -22.18
N PHE A 16 16.73 -7.56 -22.13
CA PHE A 16 17.42 -7.90 -20.89
C PHE A 16 18.23 -6.72 -20.33
N SER A 17 18.93 -5.97 -21.20
CA SER A 17 19.62 -4.74 -20.78
C SER A 17 18.64 -3.65 -20.35
N SER A 18 17.47 -3.55 -21.00
CA SER A 18 16.41 -2.62 -20.59
C SER A 18 15.84 -2.96 -19.22
N PHE A 19 15.62 -4.24 -18.89
CA PHE A 19 15.15 -4.66 -17.57
C PHE A 19 16.18 -4.36 -16.47
N ILE A 20 17.47 -4.64 -16.73
CA ILE A 20 18.54 -4.32 -15.78
C ILE A 20 18.62 -2.81 -15.55
N LEU A 21 18.57 -2.00 -16.60
CA LEU A 21 18.61 -0.55 -16.49
C LEU A 21 17.40 -0.02 -15.71
N CYS A 22 16.19 -0.51 -16.01
CA CYS A 22 14.98 -0.14 -15.29
C CYS A 22 15.04 -0.52 -13.82
N TYR A 23 15.55 -1.72 -13.51
CA TYR A 23 15.75 -2.17 -12.12
C TYR A 23 16.77 -1.30 -11.37
N LEU A 24 17.88 -0.93 -12.01
CA LEU A 24 18.90 -0.04 -11.42
C LEU A 24 18.35 1.36 -11.16
N PHE A 25 17.63 1.95 -12.11
CA PHE A 25 16.98 3.25 -11.92
C PHE A 25 15.94 3.20 -10.80
N TYR A 26 15.12 2.16 -10.78
CA TYR A 26 14.13 1.97 -9.73
C TYR A 26 14.79 1.80 -8.35
N SER A 27 15.86 1.00 -8.25
CA SER A 27 16.61 0.83 -7.00
C SER A 27 17.30 2.13 -6.54
N MET A 28 17.81 2.94 -7.46
CA MET A 28 18.35 4.28 -7.12
C MET A 28 17.25 5.23 -6.65
N PHE A 29 16.08 5.19 -7.27
CA PHE A 29 14.93 5.99 -6.86
C PHE A 29 14.50 5.60 -5.45
N ASP A 30 14.28 4.31 -5.19
CA ASP A 30 13.86 3.77 -3.90
C ASP A 30 14.85 4.09 -2.76
N THR A 31 16.16 3.89 -3.00
CA THR A 31 17.21 4.20 -2.01
C THR A 31 17.31 5.69 -1.66
N SER A 32 16.88 6.58 -2.54
CA SER A 32 16.85 8.03 -2.27
C SER A 32 15.65 8.47 -1.41
N ASN A 33 14.71 7.56 -1.12
CA ASN A 33 13.44 7.80 -0.40
C ASN A 33 12.76 9.14 -0.79
N PRO A 34 12.52 9.40 -2.09
CA PRO A 34 11.91 10.63 -2.56
C PRO A 34 10.44 10.75 -2.12
N GLU A 35 9.81 9.62 -1.78
CA GLU A 35 8.43 9.57 -1.32
C GLU A 35 8.27 9.93 0.17
N GLY A 36 9.39 10.05 0.90
CA GLY A 36 9.36 10.36 2.32
C GLY A 36 8.69 9.28 3.15
N LEU A 37 8.94 8.01 2.79
CA LEU A 37 8.43 6.83 3.49
C LEU A 37 8.68 6.99 5.00
N VAL A 38 7.65 6.64 5.78
CA VAL A 38 7.68 6.77 7.23
C VAL A 38 8.81 5.89 7.75
N THR A 39 9.77 6.48 8.46
CA THR A 39 10.80 5.67 9.10
C THR A 39 10.16 4.85 10.20
N ASP A 40 10.10 3.53 9.99
CA ASP A 40 9.58 2.61 10.97
C ASP A 40 10.39 2.77 12.27
N THR A 41 9.70 3.15 13.34
CA THR A 41 10.34 3.08 14.66
C THR A 41 10.24 1.63 15.04
N GLN A 42 11.35 0.87 15.00
CA GLN A 42 11.35 -0.55 15.36
C GLN A 42 10.73 -0.75 16.76
N VAL A 43 9.43 -0.99 16.78
CA VAL A 43 8.65 -1.16 17.99
C VAL A 43 8.53 -2.65 18.23
N ASN A 44 9.47 -3.16 19.02
CA ASN A 44 9.25 -4.45 19.69
C ASN A 44 7.88 -4.39 20.40
N HIS A 45 7.13 -5.49 20.47
CA HIS A 45 5.82 -5.51 21.16
C HIS A 45 5.87 -4.93 22.59
N SER A 46 7.02 -5.05 23.27
CA SER A 46 7.29 -4.42 24.56
C SER A 46 7.26 -2.88 24.53
N PHE A 47 7.56 -2.25 23.40
CA PHE A 47 7.61 -0.80 23.21
C PHE A 47 6.21 -0.18 23.07
N ILE A 48 5.23 -0.88 22.49
CA ILE A 48 3.82 -0.42 22.50
C ILE A 48 3.29 -0.42 23.94
N PHE A 49 3.56 -1.50 24.68
CA PHE A 49 3.23 -1.59 26.09
C PHE A 49 3.98 -0.52 26.90
N LEU A 50 5.25 -0.25 26.56
CA LEU A 50 6.07 0.81 27.14
C LEU A 50 5.56 2.22 26.78
N LEU A 51 5.09 2.49 25.55
CA LEU A 51 4.48 3.77 25.13
C LEU A 51 3.25 4.09 25.99
N ILE A 52 2.41 3.07 26.19
CA ILE A 52 1.22 3.13 27.05
C ILE A 52 1.62 3.32 28.52
N LEU A 53 2.66 2.62 29.00
CA LEU A 53 3.18 2.76 30.36
C LEU A 53 3.92 4.08 30.61
N LEU A 54 4.63 4.61 29.63
CA LEU A 54 5.42 5.85 29.68
C LEU A 54 4.55 7.10 29.52
N ARG A 55 3.24 6.95 29.31
CA ARG A 55 2.31 8.07 29.03
C ARG A 55 2.83 8.99 27.93
N ILE A 56 3.33 8.42 26.82
CA ILE A 56 3.66 9.23 25.66
C ILE A 56 2.36 9.83 25.16
N SER A 57 2.19 11.13 25.40
CA SER A 57 1.02 11.90 25.01
C SER A 57 1.13 12.19 23.51
N ASN A 58 0.32 11.48 22.72
CA ASN A 58 0.05 11.85 21.34
C ASN A 58 -1.25 12.67 21.32
N ASP A 59 -1.30 13.68 20.48
CA ASP A 59 -2.52 14.46 20.26
C ASP A 59 -3.53 13.63 19.45
N TYR A 60 -3.01 12.81 18.53
CA TYR A 60 -3.82 11.93 17.69
C TYR A 60 -3.20 10.54 17.56
N ILE A 61 -4.08 9.54 17.55
CA ILE A 61 -3.74 8.15 17.24
C ILE A 61 -4.60 7.72 16.07
N VAL A 62 -3.97 7.40 14.94
CA VAL A 62 -4.61 6.86 13.75
C VAL A 62 -4.39 5.35 13.74
N ILE A 63 -5.49 4.59 13.77
CA ILE A 63 -5.46 3.13 13.77
C ILE A 63 -5.76 2.63 12.37
N GLY A 64 -4.76 2.01 11.74
CA GLY A 64 -4.75 1.53 10.36
C GLY A 64 -4.13 2.55 9.41
N ALA A 65 -2.98 2.23 8.82
CA ALA A 65 -2.35 2.98 7.73
C ALA A 65 -2.93 2.57 6.36
N GLY A 66 -4.25 2.45 6.29
CA GLY A 66 -4.96 2.21 5.03
C GLY A 66 -5.18 3.50 4.22
N SER A 67 -5.92 3.41 3.13
CA SER A 67 -6.12 4.51 2.18
C SER A 67 -6.64 5.81 2.81
N ALA A 68 -7.52 5.73 3.81
CA ALA A 68 -7.99 6.91 4.55
C ALA A 68 -7.05 7.28 5.70
N GLY A 69 -6.55 6.29 6.44
CA GLY A 69 -5.72 6.52 7.62
C GLY A 69 -4.42 7.24 7.30
N THR A 70 -3.73 6.84 6.23
CA THR A 70 -2.50 7.51 5.79
C THR A 70 -2.77 8.97 5.39
N VAL A 71 -3.88 9.25 4.71
CA VAL A 71 -4.26 10.63 4.35
C VAL A 71 -4.52 11.47 5.60
N VAL A 72 -5.28 10.93 6.57
CA VAL A 72 -5.56 11.62 7.83
C VAL A 72 -4.27 11.87 8.60
N ALA A 73 -3.43 10.85 8.79
CA ALA A 73 -2.16 10.98 9.51
C ALA A 73 -1.24 12.01 8.84
N SER A 74 -1.13 11.98 7.51
CA SER A 74 -0.37 12.95 6.73
C SER A 74 -0.87 14.38 6.96
N ARG A 75 -2.18 14.64 6.86
CA ARG A 75 -2.76 15.98 7.09
C ARG A 75 -2.60 16.46 8.52
N LEU A 76 -2.75 15.60 9.52
CA LEU A 76 -2.51 15.96 10.91
C LEU A 76 -1.02 16.31 11.15
N SER A 77 -0.11 15.58 10.51
CA SER A 77 1.34 15.80 10.65
C SER A 77 1.85 17.09 9.98
N GLU A 78 1.04 17.75 9.13
CA GLU A 78 1.39 19.07 8.58
C GLU A 78 1.53 20.14 9.68
N ILE A 79 0.93 19.92 10.85
CA ILE A 79 1.04 20.79 12.01
C ILE A 79 2.18 20.27 12.91
N LEU A 80 3.30 21.01 12.92
CA LEU A 80 4.54 20.61 13.61
C LEU A 80 4.39 20.39 15.12
N ASP A 81 3.43 21.05 15.75
CA ASP A 81 3.19 20.93 17.19
C ASP A 81 2.41 19.66 17.56
N TRP A 82 1.77 19.00 16.58
CA TRP A 82 0.96 17.81 16.82
C TRP A 82 1.79 16.53 16.76
N LYS A 83 1.64 15.69 17.78
CA LYS A 83 2.22 14.34 17.82
C LYS A 83 1.19 13.35 17.31
N VAL A 84 1.45 12.77 16.15
CA VAL A 84 0.57 11.80 15.48
C VAL A 84 1.22 10.43 15.54
N LEU A 85 0.53 9.46 16.15
CA LEU A 85 0.91 8.06 16.11
C LEU A 85 0.06 7.32 15.08
N LEU A 86 0.70 6.69 14.10
CA LEU A 86 0.05 5.83 13.11
C LEU A 86 0.37 4.36 13.42
N LEU A 87 -0.65 3.53 13.55
CA LEU A 87 -0.51 2.10 13.83
C LEU A 87 -0.99 1.27 12.64
N GLU A 88 -0.17 0.36 12.13
CA GLU A 88 -0.53 -0.56 11.04
C GLU A 88 -0.17 -2.00 11.42
N ALA A 89 -1.01 -2.94 11.00
CA ALA A 89 -0.80 -4.37 11.28
C ALA A 89 0.04 -5.06 10.20
N GLY A 90 0.05 -4.50 8.99
CA GLY A 90 0.92 -4.87 7.89
C GLY A 90 2.34 -4.35 8.01
N GLY A 91 3.18 -4.73 7.06
CA GLY A 91 4.51 -4.16 6.87
C GLY A 91 4.54 -3.19 5.72
N GLU A 92 5.76 -2.98 5.20
CA GLU A 92 6.01 -2.16 4.01
C GLU A 92 5.43 -2.76 2.73
N GLU A 93 5.20 -1.89 1.76
CA GLU A 93 4.73 -2.24 0.42
C GLU A 93 5.77 -3.12 -0.31
N PRO A 94 5.36 -4.26 -0.90
CA PRO A 94 6.26 -5.07 -1.71
C PRO A 94 6.41 -4.45 -3.09
N LEU A 95 7.61 -4.53 -3.67
CA LEU A 95 7.93 -4.02 -5.02
C LEU A 95 6.98 -4.48 -6.15
N ALA A 96 6.27 -5.59 -5.95
CA ALA A 96 5.29 -6.05 -6.91
C ALA A 96 4.10 -5.08 -7.04
N ALA A 97 3.73 -4.39 -5.96
CA ALA A 97 2.56 -3.51 -5.91
C ALA A 97 2.69 -2.25 -6.78
N ASP A 98 3.92 -1.80 -7.01
CA ASP A 98 4.24 -0.73 -7.96
C ASP A 98 3.87 -1.06 -9.41
N VAL A 99 3.68 -2.35 -9.73
CA VAL A 99 3.29 -2.81 -11.07
C VAL A 99 1.78 -3.13 -11.05
N PRO A 100 0.91 -2.29 -11.66
CA PRO A 100 -0.55 -2.45 -11.58
C PRO A 100 -1.09 -3.81 -12.04
N ASP A 101 -0.40 -4.45 -12.99
CA ASP A 101 -0.80 -5.77 -13.53
C ASP A 101 -0.68 -6.89 -12.48
N THR A 102 0.06 -6.68 -11.39
CA THR A 102 0.26 -7.67 -10.33
C THR A 102 -0.84 -7.66 -9.27
N ALA A 103 -1.83 -6.76 -9.35
CA ALA A 103 -2.88 -6.61 -8.34
C ALA A 103 -3.57 -7.94 -7.98
N ALA A 104 -3.80 -8.81 -8.96
CA ALA A 104 -4.37 -10.15 -8.73
C ALA A 104 -3.43 -11.10 -7.98
N VAL A 105 -2.11 -10.97 -8.19
CA VAL A 105 -1.06 -11.78 -7.55
C VAL A 105 -0.87 -11.39 -6.08
N LEU A 106 -1.12 -10.12 -5.74
CA LEU A 106 -1.06 -9.64 -4.35
C LEU A 106 -2.20 -10.20 -3.48
N GLN A 107 -3.32 -10.61 -4.09
CA GLN A 107 -4.41 -11.26 -3.36
C GLN A 107 -3.96 -12.63 -2.85
N ARG A 108 -4.40 -13.01 -1.64
CA ARG A 108 -4.00 -14.23 -0.91
C ARG A 108 -2.50 -14.31 -0.60
N SER A 109 -1.76 -13.22 -0.75
CA SER A 109 -0.36 -13.12 -0.34
C SER A 109 -0.26 -12.67 1.13
N LYS A 110 0.97 -12.37 1.59
CA LYS A 110 1.21 -11.86 2.96
C LYS A 110 0.64 -10.45 3.20
N VAL A 111 0.42 -9.68 2.14
CA VAL A 111 -0.15 -8.32 2.22
C VAL A 111 -1.68 -8.32 2.11
N ASP A 112 -2.32 -9.50 2.04
CA ASP A 112 -3.77 -9.65 2.08
C ASP A 112 -4.18 -10.21 3.45
N TRP A 113 -5.21 -9.63 4.07
CA TRP A 113 -5.87 -10.18 5.25
C TRP A 113 -6.50 -11.56 4.98
N ASN A 114 -6.81 -11.85 3.71
CA ASN A 114 -7.35 -13.13 3.27
C ASN A 114 -8.65 -13.50 3.99
N TYR A 115 -9.54 -12.51 4.14
CA TYR A 115 -10.83 -12.71 4.80
C TYR A 115 -11.70 -13.68 4.00
N ARG A 116 -12.50 -14.44 4.75
CA ARG A 116 -13.52 -15.33 4.22
C ARG A 116 -14.88 -14.83 4.66
N THR A 117 -15.81 -14.75 3.72
CA THR A 117 -17.20 -14.45 4.02
C THR A 117 -17.92 -15.71 4.51
N GLN A 118 -19.15 -15.54 5.01
CA GLN A 118 -20.03 -16.69 5.23
C GLN A 118 -20.29 -17.43 3.91
N PRO A 119 -20.45 -18.77 3.93
CA PRO A 119 -20.69 -19.54 2.71
C PRO A 119 -21.95 -19.09 1.97
N GLN A 120 -21.82 -18.83 0.68
CA GLN A 120 -22.90 -18.52 -0.25
C GLN A 120 -22.64 -19.25 -1.58
N THR A 121 -23.67 -19.47 -2.40
CA THR A 121 -23.61 -20.28 -3.63
C THR A 121 -22.50 -19.85 -4.59
N ASP A 122 -22.18 -18.54 -4.63
CA ASP A 122 -21.12 -17.96 -5.47
C ASP A 122 -20.08 -17.19 -4.62
N MET A 123 -19.57 -17.82 -3.56
CA MET A 123 -18.63 -17.18 -2.65
C MET A 123 -17.29 -16.85 -3.32
N CYS A 124 -16.90 -15.58 -3.27
CA CYS A 124 -15.60 -15.10 -3.74
C CYS A 124 -14.63 -14.79 -2.60
N ASN A 125 -13.34 -14.72 -2.95
CA ASN A 125 -12.30 -14.16 -2.09
C ASN A 125 -12.64 -12.70 -1.74
N TRP A 126 -12.36 -12.26 -0.50
CA TRP A 126 -12.59 -10.88 -0.08
C TRP A 126 -11.27 -10.18 0.29
N PRO A 127 -10.46 -9.80 -0.71
CA PRO A 127 -9.13 -9.28 -0.49
C PRO A 127 -9.17 -7.93 0.25
N ARG A 128 -8.33 -7.78 1.28
CA ARG A 128 -8.15 -6.53 2.02
C ARG A 128 -6.67 -6.32 2.33
N GLY A 129 -6.18 -5.10 2.15
CA GLY A 129 -4.76 -4.80 2.35
C GLY A 129 -4.35 -4.82 3.81
N LYS A 130 -3.30 -5.57 4.09
CA LYS A 130 -2.57 -5.66 5.36
C LYS A 130 -1.13 -5.22 5.11
N VAL A 131 -0.97 -3.93 4.87
CA VAL A 131 0.27 -3.28 4.41
C VAL A 131 0.09 -1.78 4.60
N ILE A 132 1.17 -1.00 4.74
CA ILE A 132 1.08 0.46 4.68
C ILE A 132 0.46 0.86 3.31
N GLY A 133 -0.51 1.77 3.33
CA GLY A 133 -1.41 2.07 2.20
C GLY A 133 -2.69 1.21 2.18
N GLY A 134 -2.67 0.04 2.82
CA GLY A 134 -3.83 -0.85 2.97
C GLY A 134 -4.39 -1.30 1.62
N SER A 135 -5.71 -1.26 1.46
CA SER A 135 -6.36 -1.78 0.24
C SER A 135 -6.03 -1.01 -1.04
N SER A 136 -5.46 0.20 -0.99
CA SER A 136 -5.02 0.88 -2.23
C SER A 136 -3.81 0.21 -2.87
N VAL A 137 -2.98 -0.52 -2.11
CA VAL A 137 -1.79 -1.25 -2.61
C VAL A 137 -2.16 -2.44 -3.49
N LEU A 138 -3.29 -3.09 -3.23
CA LEU A 138 -3.75 -4.28 -3.96
C LEU A 138 -5.03 -4.04 -4.77
N ASN A 139 -5.38 -2.79 -5.03
CA ASN A 139 -6.52 -2.42 -5.86
C ASN A 139 -6.19 -2.58 -7.36
N TYR A 140 -7.20 -2.37 -8.21
CA TYR A 140 -7.05 -2.40 -9.67
C TYR A 140 -6.94 -1.01 -10.31
N MET A 141 -6.43 -0.02 -9.57
CA MET A 141 -6.15 1.35 -10.05
C MET A 141 -7.34 2.11 -10.66
N MET A 142 -8.57 1.66 -10.42
CA MET A 142 -9.77 2.33 -10.93
C MET A 142 -10.06 3.60 -10.12
N TYR A 143 -10.06 4.75 -10.79
CA TYR A 143 -10.53 6.00 -10.22
C TYR A 143 -11.87 6.41 -10.84
N VAL A 144 -12.93 6.25 -10.06
CA VAL A 144 -14.29 6.68 -10.43
C VAL A 144 -14.87 7.38 -9.22
N ARG A 145 -15.31 8.64 -9.37
CA ARG A 145 -15.86 9.42 -8.25
C ARG A 145 -17.20 8.82 -7.78
N GLY A 146 -18.14 8.63 -8.70
CA GLY A 146 -19.50 8.19 -8.40
C GLY A 146 -20.53 9.09 -9.07
N ASN A 147 -21.82 8.78 -8.92
CA ASN A 147 -22.88 9.63 -9.45
C ASN A 147 -23.21 10.74 -8.45
N LYS A 148 -23.43 11.98 -8.92
CA LYS A 148 -23.86 13.09 -8.07
C LYS A 148 -25.07 12.75 -7.19
N ARG A 149 -26.04 12.01 -7.75
CA ARG A 149 -27.27 11.62 -7.03
C ARG A 149 -26.98 10.80 -5.77
N ASP A 150 -25.95 9.96 -5.80
CA ASP A 150 -25.59 9.12 -4.64
C ASP A 150 -25.18 10.01 -3.46
N TYR A 151 -24.41 11.08 -3.72
CA TYR A 151 -23.99 12.05 -2.71
C TYR A 151 -25.15 12.92 -2.22
N ASP A 152 -26.01 13.38 -3.12
CA ASP A 152 -27.19 14.17 -2.74
C ASP A 152 -28.12 13.36 -1.83
N GLN A 153 -28.30 12.07 -2.11
CA GLN A 153 -29.07 11.16 -1.25
C GLN A 153 -28.44 10.98 0.14
N TRP A 154 -27.11 10.94 0.26
CA TRP A 154 -26.47 10.85 1.57
C TRP A 154 -26.73 12.10 2.42
N ALA A 155 -26.72 13.28 1.82
CA ALA A 155 -27.06 14.53 2.50
C ALA A 155 -28.53 14.52 2.96
N GLU A 156 -29.45 14.09 2.10
CA GLU A 156 -30.88 13.94 2.44
C GLU A 156 -31.13 12.95 3.60
N LEU A 157 -30.26 11.94 3.77
CA LEU A 157 -30.32 10.97 4.87
C LEU A 157 -29.71 11.48 6.18
N GLY A 158 -29.27 12.75 6.23
CA GLY A 158 -28.78 13.39 7.45
C GLY A 158 -27.27 13.42 7.63
N ASN A 159 -26.49 13.18 6.57
CA ASN A 159 -25.06 13.50 6.54
C ASN A 159 -24.85 14.93 6.01
N GLU A 160 -25.30 15.93 6.79
CA GLU A 160 -25.02 17.36 6.53
C GLU A 160 -23.59 17.76 6.96
#